data_AF-A0A6A8LPS5-F1
#
_entry.id   AF-A0A6A8LPS5-F1
#
_cell.length_a   1.000
_cell.length_b   1.000
_cell.length_c   1.000
_cell.angle_alpha   90.00
_cell.angle_beta   90.00
_cell.angle_gamma   90.00
#
_symmetry.space_group_name_H-M   'P 1'
#
loop_
_entity.id
_entity.type
_entity.pdbx_description
1 polymer ?
#
loop_
_entity_poly.entity_id
_entity_poly.type
_entity_poly.pdbx_seq_one_letter_code
_entity_poly.pdbx_strand_id
1 'polypeptide(L)'
;PQYYPADQITDHPERFIAGELIREKVLELTREEVPHSVAVVVDRIHREDDEKVLVQATIVVERNSQKGIIIGKGGKMLKQIGVKARKDIELMLGDKVYLELWVKVQPNWKDRQVDLQALGYKQDDY
;
A
#
# COMPACT_ATOMS: atom_id res chain seq x y z
N PRO A 1 -28.49 14.61 8.73
CA PRO A 1 -27.51 15.55 8.13
C PRO A 1 -26.36 14.77 7.53
N GLN A 2 -26.01 15.01 6.27
CA GLN A 2 -24.84 14.44 5.62
C GLN A 2 -23.61 15.14 6.23
N TYR A 3 -22.85 14.43 7.08
CA TYR A 3 -21.82 15.05 7.93
C TYR A 3 -20.48 15.27 7.21
N TYR A 4 -20.30 14.74 5.99
CA TYR A 4 -19.09 14.93 5.17
C TYR A 4 -19.45 15.13 3.70
N PRO A 5 -18.74 16.02 2.97
CA PRO A 5 -18.91 16.18 1.52
C PRO A 5 -18.55 14.87 0.80
N ALA A 6 -19.18 14.63 -0.36
CA ALA A 6 -18.94 13.45 -1.22
C ALA A 6 -17.49 13.33 -1.74
N ASP A 7 -16.67 14.33 -1.43
CA ASP A 7 -15.30 14.50 -1.89
C ASP A 7 -14.30 14.13 -0.78
N GLN A 8 -14.67 13.26 0.16
CA GLN A 8 -13.87 12.96 1.35
C GLN A 8 -12.49 12.43 0.94
N ILE A 9 -11.52 13.35 0.86
CA ILE A 9 -10.10 13.07 0.81
C ILE A 9 -9.80 12.51 2.20
N THR A 10 -9.80 11.20 2.27
CA THR A 10 -9.42 10.43 3.45
C THR A 10 -8.21 11.04 4.15
N ASP A 11 -8.32 11.25 5.47
CA ASP A 11 -7.29 11.92 6.26
C ASP A 11 -5.96 11.15 6.17
N HIS A 12 -4.84 11.88 6.28
CA HIS A 12 -3.49 11.31 6.29
C HIS A 12 -3.29 10.04 7.14
N PRO A 13 -3.93 9.89 8.32
CA PRO A 13 -3.80 8.69 9.15
C PRO A 13 -4.30 7.41 8.46
N GLU A 14 -5.42 7.44 7.75
CA GLU A 14 -5.98 6.23 7.12
C GLU A 14 -5.12 5.76 5.95
N ARG A 15 -4.57 6.69 5.17
CA ARG A 15 -3.59 6.38 4.11
C ARG A 15 -2.35 5.70 4.68
N PHE A 16 -1.82 6.24 5.77
CA PHE A 16 -0.65 5.68 6.44
C PHE A 16 -0.95 4.27 6.96
N ILE A 17 -2.05 4.10 7.70
CA ILE A 17 -2.44 2.80 8.26
C ILE A 17 -2.70 1.78 7.15
N ALA A 18 -3.40 2.14 6.08
CA ALA A 18 -3.62 1.24 4.94
C ALA A 18 -2.31 0.84 4.25
N GLY A 19 -1.38 1.78 4.07
CA GLY A 19 -0.04 1.51 3.56
C GLY A 19 0.72 0.52 4.44
N GLU A 20 0.68 0.72 5.76
CA GLU A 20 1.33 -0.16 6.73
C GLU A 20 0.71 -1.55 6.80
N LEU A 21 -0.62 -1.67 6.71
CA LEU A 21 -1.31 -2.96 6.63
C LEU A 21 -0.88 -3.75 5.39
N ILE A 22 -0.73 -3.08 4.24
CA ILE A 22 -0.21 -3.72 3.03
C ILE A 22 1.26 -4.10 3.22
N ARG A 23 2.09 -3.20 3.75
CA ARG A 23 3.51 -3.43 3.99
C ARG A 23 3.73 -4.62 4.92
N GLU A 24 2.95 -4.74 5.98
CA GLU A 24 2.96 -5.87 6.90
C GLU A 24 2.76 -7.21 6.15
N LYS A 25 1.79 -7.30 5.23
CA LYS A 25 1.57 -8.54 4.46
C LYS A 25 2.67 -8.82 3.46
N VAL A 26 3.32 -7.78 2.92
CA VAL A 26 4.53 -7.97 2.13
C VAL A 26 5.63 -8.59 3.01
N LEU A 27 5.87 -8.05 4.20
CA LEU A 27 6.88 -8.57 5.13
C LEU A 27 6.57 -9.98 5.63
N GLU A 28 5.30 -10.29 5.88
CA GLU A 28 4.85 -11.62 6.33
C GLU A 28 5.05 -12.70 5.25
N LEU A 29 4.77 -12.36 3.99
CA LEU A 29 4.71 -13.33 2.89
C LEU A 29 6.01 -13.44 2.07
N THR A 30 6.91 -12.48 2.20
CA THR A 30 8.19 -12.46 1.47
C THR A 30 9.37 -12.77 2.38
N ARG A 31 10.49 -13.14 1.79
CA ARG A 31 11.76 -13.45 2.46
C ARG A 31 12.91 -12.80 1.67
N GLU A 32 14.14 -13.12 2.06
CA GLU A 32 15.37 -12.71 1.35
C GLU A 32 15.58 -11.18 1.38
N GLU A 33 15.93 -10.54 0.27
CA GLU A 33 16.25 -9.10 0.28
C GLU A 33 15.03 -8.17 0.30
N VAL A 34 13.83 -8.68 -0.01
CA VAL A 34 12.61 -7.86 -0.18
C VAL A 34 12.24 -7.05 1.06
N PRO A 35 12.26 -7.61 2.29
CA PRO A 35 11.89 -6.88 3.51
C PRO A 35 12.69 -5.60 3.77
N HIS A 36 13.92 -5.52 3.27
CA HIS A 36 14.83 -4.39 3.52
C HIS A 36 14.71 -3.27 2.47
N SER A 37 13.90 -3.45 1.45
CA SER A 37 13.85 -2.55 0.30
C SER A 37 12.43 -2.43 -0.27
N VAL A 38 11.44 -2.34 0.61
CA VAL A 38 10.03 -2.17 0.22
C VAL A 38 9.38 -1.00 0.94
N ALA A 39 8.64 -0.21 0.17
CA ALA A 39 7.75 0.85 0.62
C ALA A 39 6.36 0.62 0.05
N VAL A 40 5.34 1.18 0.70
CA VAL A 40 3.97 1.20 0.16
C VAL A 40 3.44 2.62 0.19
N VAL A 41 2.93 3.05 -0.95
CA VAL A 41 2.27 4.35 -1.12
C VAL A 41 0.81 4.13 -1.36
N VAL A 42 -0.06 4.84 -0.65
CA VAL A 42 -1.48 4.88 -0.98
C VAL A 42 -1.74 6.09 -1.88
N ASP A 43 -1.90 5.79 -3.16
CA ASP A 43 -2.10 6.78 -4.23
C ASP A 43 -3.47 7.45 -4.09
N ARG A 44 -4.52 6.66 -3.84
CA ARG A 44 -5.90 7.14 -3.74
C ARG A 44 -6.71 6.28 -2.78
N ILE A 45 -7.54 6.95 -1.98
CA ILE A 45 -8.67 6.34 -1.28
C ILE A 45 -9.90 7.13 -1.73
N HIS A 46 -10.90 6.45 -2.26
CA HIS A 46 -12.11 7.08 -2.80
C HIS A 46 -13.33 6.24 -2.47
N ARG A 47 -14.33 6.86 -1.84
CA ARG A 47 -15.61 6.23 -1.54
C ARG A 47 -16.48 6.31 -2.79
N GLU A 48 -16.76 5.15 -3.42
CA GLU A 48 -17.58 5.09 -4.64
C GLU A 48 -19.08 5.26 -4.30
N ASP A 49 -19.50 4.67 -3.18
CA ASP A 49 -20.85 4.73 -2.62
C ASP A 49 -20.79 4.54 -1.08
N ASP A 50 -21.94 4.45 -0.41
CA ASP A 50 -22.00 4.34 1.06
C ASP A 50 -21.39 3.03 1.61
N GLU A 51 -21.18 2.01 0.79
CA GLU A 51 -20.75 0.67 1.23
C GLU A 51 -19.37 0.25 0.68
N LYS A 52 -18.83 0.98 -0.31
CA LYS A 52 -17.64 0.57 -1.07
C LYS A 52 -16.58 1.66 -1.18
N VAL A 53 -15.37 1.31 -0.77
CA VAL A 53 -14.17 2.16 -0.86
C VAL A 53 -13.18 1.55 -1.85
N LEU A 54 -12.75 2.37 -2.81
CA LEU A 54 -11.61 2.10 -3.69
C LEU A 54 -10.32 2.54 -2.99
N VAL A 55 -9.38 1.60 -2.79
CA VAL A 55 -8.03 1.87 -2.31
C VAL A 55 -7.04 1.49 -3.41
N GLN A 56 -6.26 2.46 -3.86
CA GLN A 56 -5.21 2.31 -4.86
C GLN A 56 -3.86 2.50 -4.17
N ALA A 57 -2.99 1.50 -4.25
CA ALA A 57 -1.69 1.56 -3.62
C ALA A 57 -0.57 0.93 -4.45
N THR A 58 0.63 1.52 -4.35
CA THR A 58 1.82 1.09 -5.06
C THR A 58 2.85 0.53 -4.10
N ILE A 59 3.23 -0.74 -4.32
CA ILE A 59 4.38 -1.38 -3.67
C ILE A 59 5.65 -0.97 -4.44
N VAL A 60 6.54 -0.25 -3.78
CA VAL A 60 7.79 0.26 -4.35
C VAL A 60 8.95 -0.63 -3.90
N VAL A 61 9.75 -1.10 -4.86
CA VAL A 61 10.94 -1.92 -4.62
C VAL A 61 12.14 -1.35 -5.36
N GLU A 62 13.36 -1.74 -4.99
CA GLU A 62 14.59 -1.17 -5.58
C GLU A 62 15.03 -1.89 -6.86
N ARG A 63 14.70 -3.18 -7.01
CA ARG A 63 15.23 -4.03 -8.09
C ARG A 63 14.13 -4.82 -8.82
N ASN A 64 14.40 -5.16 -10.08
CA ASN A 64 13.50 -6.01 -10.88
C ASN A 64 13.34 -7.43 -10.32
N SER A 65 14.37 -8.00 -9.67
CA SER A 65 14.28 -9.30 -9.00
C SER A 65 13.20 -9.28 -7.91
N GLN A 66 13.22 -8.24 -7.07
CA GLN A 66 12.25 -8.01 -5.99
C GLN A 66 10.84 -7.83 -6.55
N LYS A 67 10.68 -7.06 -7.64
CA LYS A 67 9.38 -6.94 -8.33
C LYS A 67 8.87 -8.31 -8.79
N GLY A 68 9.76 -9.17 -9.30
CA GLY A 68 9.44 -10.55 -9.65
C GLY A 68 8.94 -11.37 -8.45
N ILE A 69 9.56 -11.21 -7.29
CA ILE A 69 9.15 -11.87 -6.02
C ILE A 69 7.77 -11.38 -5.58
N ILE A 70 7.54 -10.05 -5.53
CA ILE A 70 6.25 -9.46 -5.12
C ILE A 70 5.11 -9.93 -6.03
N ILE A 71 5.33 -9.95 -7.35
CA ILE A 71 4.32 -10.42 -8.30
C ILE A 71 4.10 -11.94 -8.11
N GLY A 72 5.19 -12.70 -8.02
CA GLY A 72 5.17 -14.15 -7.96
C GLY A 72 4.66 -14.81 -9.25
N LYS A 73 4.77 -16.14 -9.33
CA LYS A 73 4.38 -16.91 -10.52
C LYS A 73 2.91 -16.68 -10.87
N GLY A 74 2.65 -16.02 -12.00
CA GLY A 74 1.29 -15.71 -12.47
C GLY A 74 0.52 -14.74 -11.56
N GLY A 75 1.21 -13.85 -10.85
CA GLY A 75 0.57 -12.87 -9.96
C GLY A 75 0.08 -13.43 -8.63
N LYS A 76 0.41 -14.70 -8.30
CA LYS A 76 -0.09 -15.39 -7.11
C LYS A 76 0.31 -14.71 -5.80
N MET A 77 1.54 -14.20 -5.71
CA MET A 77 2.03 -13.55 -4.49
C MET A 77 1.32 -12.22 -4.27
N LEU A 78 1.27 -11.37 -5.30
CA LEU A 78 0.56 -10.08 -5.25
C LEU A 78 -0.92 -10.27 -4.89
N LYS A 79 -1.56 -11.30 -5.45
CA LYS A 79 -2.95 -11.66 -5.11
C LYS A 79 -3.09 -12.05 -3.63
N GLN A 80 -2.16 -12.83 -3.08
CA GLN A 80 -2.20 -13.21 -1.66
C GLN A 80 -2.00 -12.01 -0.73
N ILE A 81 -1.03 -11.14 -1.05
CA ILE A 81 -0.81 -9.87 -0.35
C ILE A 81 -2.10 -9.04 -0.35
N GLY A 82 -2.67 -8.80 -1.54
CA GLY A 82 -3.89 -8.02 -1.69
C GLY A 82 -5.09 -8.61 -0.95
N VAL A 83 -5.29 -9.92 -0.99
CA VAL A 83 -6.42 -10.57 -0.28
C VAL A 83 -6.29 -10.42 1.23
N LYS A 84 -5.09 -10.55 1.80
CA LYS A 84 -4.87 -10.39 3.24
C LYS A 84 -4.99 -8.93 3.65
N ALA A 85 -4.28 -8.03 2.98
CA ALA A 85 -4.29 -6.61 3.29
C ALA A 85 -5.70 -6.00 3.16
N ARG A 86 -6.45 -6.38 2.13
CA ARG A 86 -7.84 -5.93 1.94
C ARG A 86 -8.73 -6.27 3.14
N LYS A 87 -8.61 -7.46 3.72
CA LYS A 87 -9.42 -7.84 4.89
C LYS A 87 -9.13 -6.96 6.10
N ASP A 88 -7.86 -6.63 6.32
CA ASP A 88 -7.45 -5.80 7.44
C ASP A 88 -7.89 -4.34 7.22
N ILE A 89 -7.82 -3.84 5.98
CA ILE A 89 -8.32 -2.50 5.62
C ILE A 89 -9.85 -2.43 5.72
N GLU A 90 -10.59 -3.47 5.30
CA GLU A 90 -12.05 -3.54 5.49
C GLU A 90 -12.43 -3.46 6.97
N LEU A 91 -11.67 -4.14 7.84
CA LEU A 91 -11.90 -4.09 9.29
C LEU A 91 -11.62 -2.69 9.86
N MET A 92 -10.57 -2.02 9.36
CA MET A 92 -10.17 -0.69 9.80
C MET A 92 -11.16 0.40 9.38
N LEU A 93 -11.67 0.34 8.13
CA LEU A 93 -12.60 1.33 7.58
C LEU A 93 -14.07 1.04 7.92
N GLY A 94 -14.42 -0.23 8.17
CA GLY A 94 -15.82 -0.64 8.38
C GLY A 94 -16.64 -0.79 7.09
N ASP A 95 -16.02 -0.59 5.92
CA ASP A 95 -16.65 -0.66 4.59
C ASP A 95 -16.09 -1.83 3.76
N LYS A 96 -16.77 -2.19 2.67
CA LYS A 96 -16.18 -3.08 1.66
C LYS A 96 -15.09 -2.35 0.91
N VAL A 97 -13.98 -3.04 0.64
CA VAL A 97 -12.83 -2.43 -0.02
C VAL A 97 -12.55 -3.12 -1.35
N TYR A 98 -12.42 -2.33 -2.40
CA TYR A 98 -11.73 -2.75 -3.61
C TYR A 98 -10.27 -2.25 -3.53
N LEU A 99 -9.35 -3.19 -3.28
CA LEU A 99 -7.92 -2.90 -3.19
C LEU A 99 -7.24 -3.18 -4.52
N GLU A 100 -6.72 -2.14 -5.15
CA GLU A 100 -5.90 -2.20 -6.37
C GLU A 100 -4.42 -1.99 -6.01
N LEU A 101 -3.58 -2.95 -6.40
CA LEU A 101 -2.14 -2.94 -6.09
C LEU A 101 -1.29 -2.92 -7.36
N TRP A 102 -0.29 -2.04 -7.39
CA TRP A 102 0.78 -2.05 -8.39
C TRP A 102 2.13 -2.34 -7.76
N VAL A 103 3.07 -2.75 -8.61
CA VAL A 103 4.47 -2.94 -8.22
C VAL A 103 5.38 -2.11 -9.11
N LYS A 104 6.07 -1.15 -8.52
CA LYS A 104 6.98 -0.22 -9.21
C LYS A 104 8.41 -0.43 -8.73
N VAL A 105 9.35 -0.39 -9.67
CA VAL A 105 10.79 -0.39 -9.36
C VAL A 105 11.25 1.06 -9.33
N GLN A 106 11.85 1.47 -8.21
CA GLN A 106 12.46 2.78 -8.04
C GLN A 106 13.83 2.62 -7.38
N PRO A 107 14.93 2.66 -8.14
CA PRO A 107 16.26 2.45 -7.58
C PRO A 107 16.66 3.55 -6.59
N ASN A 108 17.28 3.16 -5.47
CA ASN A 108 17.84 4.05 -4.45
C ASN A 108 16.81 5.05 -3.88
N TRP A 109 15.54 4.63 -3.75
CA TRP A 109 14.49 5.49 -3.20
C TRP A 109 14.73 5.82 -1.73
N LYS A 110 15.34 4.89 -0.97
CA LYS A 110 15.70 5.10 0.44
C LYS A 110 16.72 6.22 0.64
N ASP A 111 17.62 6.41 -0.32
CA ASP A 111 18.69 7.41 -0.23
C ASP A 111 18.22 8.82 -0.66
N ARG A 112 17.01 8.91 -1.24
CA ARG A 112 16.47 10.17 -1.76
C ARG A 112 15.46 10.73 -0.77
N GLN A 113 15.89 11.75 -0.03
CA GLN A 113 15.04 12.56 0.86
C GLN A 113 13.69 12.96 0.24
N VAL A 114 13.70 13.34 -1.04
CA VAL A 114 12.48 13.70 -1.80
C VAL A 114 11.54 12.51 -1.94
N ASP A 115 12.09 11.32 -2.16
CA ASP A 115 11.31 10.10 -2.27
C ASP A 115 10.78 9.70 -0.89
N LEU A 116 11.56 9.78 0.19
CA LEU A 116 11.08 9.52 1.55
C LEU A 116 9.87 10.40 1.92
N GLN A 117 9.94 11.71 1.66
CA GLN A 117 8.83 12.64 1.91
C GLN A 117 7.62 12.34 1.02
N ALA A 118 7.83 12.03 -0.27
CA ALA A 118 6.74 11.70 -1.19
C ALA A 118 6.04 10.36 -0.84
N LEU A 119 6.78 9.43 -0.24
CA LEU A 119 6.28 8.14 0.21
C LEU A 119 5.65 8.20 1.62
N GLY A 120 5.78 9.33 2.33
CA GLY A 120 5.22 9.53 3.67
C GLY A 120 6.09 9.00 4.82
N TYR A 121 7.36 8.70 4.57
CA TYR A 121 8.32 8.25 5.61
C TYR A 121 9.07 9.44 6.22
N LYS A 122 9.31 9.40 7.53
CA LYS A 122 10.23 10.31 8.21
C LYS A 122 11.65 9.77 8.12
N GLN A 123 12.63 10.66 8.15
CA GLN A 123 14.05 10.29 8.08
C GLN A 123 14.48 9.36 9.24
N ASP A 124 13.76 9.39 10.35
CA ASP A 124 14.03 8.57 11.55
C ASP A 124 13.39 7.17 11.51
N ASP A 125 12.59 6.85 10.48
CA ASP A 125 11.91 5.55 10.35
C ASP A 125 12.85 4.42 9.84
N TYR A 126 14.13 4.75 9.52
CA TYR A 126 15.14 3.84 8.96
C TYR A 126 16.56 4.08 9.50
#